data_AF-A0A223NTD4-F1
#
_entry.id   AF-A0A223NTD4-F1
#
_cell.length_a   1.000
_cell.length_b   1.000
_cell.length_c   1.000
_cell.angle_alpha   90.00
_cell.angle_beta   90.00
_cell.angle_gamma   90.00
#
_symmetry.space_group_name_H-M   'P 1'
#
loop_
_entity.id
_entity.type
_entity.pdbx_description
1 polymer ?
#
loop_
_entity_poly.entity_id
_entity_poly.type
_entity_poly.pdbx_seq_one_letter_code
_entity_poly.pdbx_strand_id
1 'polypeptide(L)'
;MIAVSTSPPNLSMLRKFNVWYSVADGNFNDPSIWISNGKKKHNYPQAGDDVYINFNHKVTIDTNTYSVKNIYVYGYLIFSYSVNSALSVMGNIYAPGVVDMGGTTQATLKLYGFSNYINKYNFINPGISTIIEYSGLNDQDILDLPYVGLTVSGAGYKNVNYSLTVSGPFQLEGSVNFFNKYISNTLIFNGNISLNGSDAKFASFDNTVNATIEIRGNIESDLRHNKILFGTGILYWTGNNYCHIGGGTPYYNYNTMIIKSGKTFTIYPDPSPFVCYGSINGEDPTSTFNVSGGFYQATNIEPMATAGVYNYNYGGTSNLGYIFNGDYTLPHTNYHRLEIQGTGTKSLSGDTIIGEILNLNGDSLDLGNYAITVTSTANISGIIKKETSSTGLILFKGQLVGNAGSARFTVPGTLIEFQNGATWDIRNFSLIAVGGTTFKFTTRSQTLEVGGGTGLRIGADILISGPITITNQNQGFGILGVLNGDNILSKFLNTKFFDYQNLQAPMLTGILDSGSTDTTSCLFQYSLNGNQNITAGIYSNLTLSNGGSKKLLGDVSVLNTYNLNSPATLDTNGYSITNP
;
A
#
# COMPACT_ATOMS: atom_id res chain seq x y z
N MET A 1 23.66 54.79 -10.90
CA MET A 1 25.06 54.74 -11.37
C MET A 1 25.42 53.26 -11.49
N ILE A 2 25.41 52.70 -12.70
CA ILE A 2 25.73 51.27 -12.94
C ILE A 2 27.22 51.23 -13.27
N ALA A 3 28.03 50.65 -12.40
CA ALA A 3 29.44 50.42 -12.67
C ALA A 3 29.58 49.25 -13.65
N VAL A 4 29.90 49.55 -14.91
CA VAL A 4 30.24 48.56 -15.93
C VAL A 4 31.72 48.22 -15.76
N SER A 5 32.03 46.96 -15.43
CA SER A 5 33.40 46.47 -15.38
C SER A 5 34.05 46.58 -16.76
N THR A 6 35.11 47.37 -16.87
CA THR A 6 35.91 47.58 -18.09
C THR A 6 37.12 46.65 -18.18
N SER A 7 37.22 45.63 -17.32
CA SER A 7 38.27 44.63 -17.42
C SER A 7 38.06 43.81 -18.70
N PRO A 8 39.02 43.77 -19.65
CA PRO A 8 38.89 42.91 -20.82
C PRO A 8 38.64 41.48 -20.34
N PRO A 9 37.69 40.72 -20.93
CA PRO A 9 37.54 39.31 -20.59
C PRO A 9 38.90 38.67 -20.81
N ASN A 10 39.47 38.11 -19.73
CA ASN A 10 40.79 37.53 -19.76
C ASN A 10 40.76 36.39 -20.80
N LEU A 11 41.32 36.62 -21.99
CA LEU A 11 41.32 35.67 -23.12
C LEU A 11 41.99 34.33 -22.75
N SER A 12 42.76 34.27 -21.65
CA SER A 12 43.26 33.03 -21.08
C SER A 12 42.17 32.13 -20.47
N MET A 13 40.97 32.65 -20.22
CA MET A 13 39.80 31.88 -19.77
C MET A 13 38.96 31.32 -20.93
N LEU A 14 39.16 31.79 -22.17
CA LEU A 14 38.66 31.14 -23.39
C LEU A 14 39.59 29.98 -23.74
N ARG A 15 39.62 28.96 -22.87
CA ARG A 15 40.35 27.72 -23.11
C ARG A 15 39.75 27.05 -24.34
N LYS A 16 40.46 27.11 -25.48
CA LYS A 16 40.12 26.27 -26.63
C LYS A 16 40.30 24.82 -26.19
N PHE A 17 39.22 24.03 -26.30
CA PHE A 17 39.27 22.59 -26.11
C PHE A 17 40.32 22.01 -27.07
N ASN A 18 41.20 21.16 -26.55
CA ASN A 18 42.22 20.55 -27.39
C ASN A 18 41.63 19.33 -28.10
N VAL A 19 42.13 19.08 -29.31
CA VAL A 19 41.92 17.82 -30.01
C VAL A 19 43.22 17.03 -29.90
N TRP A 20 43.11 15.78 -29.46
CA TRP A 20 44.22 14.87 -29.25
C TRP A 20 44.13 13.67 -30.19
N TYR A 21 45.27 13.27 -30.72
CA TYR A 21 45.40 12.08 -31.57
C TYR A 21 46.46 11.16 -30.99
N SER A 22 46.14 9.87 -30.86
CA SER A 22 47.15 8.87 -30.52
C SER A 22 48.16 8.74 -31.67
N VAL A 23 49.46 8.69 -31.37
CA VAL A 23 50.55 8.50 -32.35
C VAL A 23 51.32 7.19 -32.15
N ALA A 24 51.04 6.47 -31.06
CA ALA A 24 51.60 5.17 -30.73
C ALA A 24 50.67 4.41 -29.77
N ASP A 25 50.99 3.15 -29.53
CA ASP A 25 50.38 2.35 -28.47
C ASP A 25 50.87 2.80 -27.09
N GLY A 26 50.02 2.69 -26.07
CA GLY A 26 50.44 2.86 -24.69
C GLY A 26 49.32 3.22 -23.74
N ASN A 27 49.68 3.89 -22.65
CA ASN A 27 48.75 4.27 -21.59
C ASN A 27 48.12 5.64 -21.89
N PHE A 28 46.84 5.82 -21.54
CA PHE A 28 46.13 7.08 -21.69
C PHE A 28 46.85 8.27 -21.03
N ASN A 29 47.55 8.06 -19.91
CA ASN A 29 48.33 9.11 -19.24
C ASN A 29 49.75 9.32 -19.80
N ASP A 30 50.21 8.50 -20.75
CA ASP A 30 51.56 8.59 -21.30
C ASP A 30 51.66 9.76 -22.29
N PRO A 31 52.43 10.82 -21.98
CA PRO A 31 52.64 11.94 -22.88
C PRO A 31 53.16 11.58 -24.28
N SER A 32 53.91 10.49 -24.39
CA SER A 32 54.63 10.11 -25.61
C SER A 32 53.70 9.55 -26.69
N ILE A 33 52.49 9.09 -26.31
CA ILE A 33 51.52 8.52 -27.24
C ILE A 33 50.56 9.58 -27.82
N TRP A 34 50.67 10.84 -27.41
CA TRP A 34 49.68 11.88 -27.74
C TRP A 34 50.27 13.10 -28.45
N ILE A 35 49.64 13.48 -29.58
CA ILE A 35 49.83 14.79 -30.21
C ILE A 35 48.55 15.63 -30.11
N SER A 36 48.70 16.94 -29.93
CA SER A 36 47.57 17.89 -29.80
C SER A 36 47.67 19.02 -30.82
N ASN A 37 46.53 19.59 -31.20
CA ASN A 37 46.42 20.72 -32.12
C ASN A 37 46.68 22.11 -31.47
N GLY A 38 46.96 22.18 -30.17
CA GLY A 38 47.01 23.45 -29.42
C GLY A 38 48.15 23.56 -28.41
N LYS A 39 48.32 24.78 -27.85
CA LYS A 39 49.19 25.00 -26.68
C LYS A 39 48.60 24.27 -25.48
N LYS A 40 49.31 23.26 -25.00
CA LYS A 40 48.81 22.34 -23.96
C LYS A 40 49.38 22.67 -22.59
N LYS A 41 48.51 22.76 -21.58
CA LYS A 41 48.90 22.82 -20.15
C LYS A 41 49.29 21.43 -19.62
N HIS A 42 48.65 20.40 -20.16
CA HIS A 42 48.84 19.00 -19.79
C HIS A 42 49.41 18.26 -20.98
N ASN A 43 50.18 17.20 -20.74
CA ASN A 43 50.84 16.48 -21.83
C ASN A 43 50.03 15.31 -22.39
N TYR A 44 48.85 15.04 -21.83
CA TYR A 44 47.88 14.02 -22.25
C TYR A 44 46.45 14.58 -22.15
N PRO A 45 45.43 13.92 -22.74
CA PRO A 45 44.06 14.43 -22.76
C PRO A 45 43.46 14.67 -21.37
N GLN A 46 42.62 15.70 -21.25
CA GLN A 46 41.96 16.09 -20.01
C GLN A 46 40.44 16.22 -20.17
N ALA A 47 39.76 16.44 -19.05
CA ALA A 47 38.34 16.77 -19.05
C ALA A 47 38.07 17.98 -19.96
N GLY A 48 37.11 17.83 -20.88
CA GLY A 48 36.75 18.84 -21.87
C GLY A 48 37.41 18.67 -23.25
N ASP A 49 38.42 17.81 -23.40
CA ASP A 49 39.12 17.61 -24.67
C ASP A 49 38.44 16.57 -25.57
N ASP A 50 38.65 16.69 -26.88
CA ASP A 50 38.24 15.67 -27.88
C ASP A 50 39.40 14.73 -28.18
N VAL A 51 39.16 13.42 -28.15
CA VAL A 51 40.22 12.40 -28.25
C VAL A 51 39.98 11.47 -29.42
N TYR A 52 41.01 11.25 -30.24
CA TYR A 52 41.01 10.33 -31.37
C TYR A 52 42.04 9.22 -31.12
N ILE A 53 41.56 7.99 -30.97
CA ILE A 53 42.39 6.78 -30.99
C ILE A 53 42.44 6.32 -32.45
N ASN A 54 43.57 6.60 -33.10
CA ASN A 54 43.79 6.33 -34.51
C ASN A 54 43.78 4.82 -34.81
N PHE A 55 43.53 4.50 -36.07
CA PHE A 55 43.56 3.13 -36.56
C PHE A 55 44.88 2.44 -36.19
N ASN A 56 44.80 1.16 -35.81
CA ASN A 56 45.91 0.33 -35.32
C ASN A 56 46.56 0.73 -33.99
N HIS A 57 46.16 1.83 -33.33
CA HIS A 57 46.72 2.17 -32.02
C HIS A 57 45.93 1.55 -30.87
N LYS A 58 46.63 1.11 -29.82
CA LYS A 58 46.07 0.57 -28.59
C LYS A 58 46.31 1.52 -27.44
N VAL A 59 45.24 2.07 -26.87
CA VAL A 59 45.30 2.99 -25.73
C VAL A 59 44.66 2.33 -24.51
N THR A 60 45.41 2.23 -23.42
CA THR A 60 44.98 1.58 -22.17
C THR A 60 44.53 2.60 -21.12
N ILE A 61 43.38 2.37 -20.50
CA ILE A 61 42.83 3.07 -19.33
C ILE A 61 43.21 2.29 -18.07
N ASP A 62 44.07 2.83 -17.21
CA ASP A 62 44.64 2.14 -16.04
C ASP A 62 44.33 2.80 -14.69
N THR A 63 43.48 3.82 -14.66
CA THR A 63 43.08 4.48 -13.41
C THR A 63 41.61 4.88 -13.45
N ASN A 64 41.07 5.28 -12.31
CA ASN A 64 39.65 5.62 -12.13
C ASN A 64 39.28 7.09 -12.40
N THR A 65 40.17 7.90 -12.98
CA THR A 65 40.02 9.38 -12.96
C THR A 65 39.96 10.03 -14.33
N TYR A 66 40.00 9.27 -15.43
CA TYR A 66 40.00 9.87 -16.76
C TYR A 66 38.63 10.41 -17.14
N SER A 67 38.63 11.62 -17.69
CA SER A 67 37.45 12.29 -18.22
C SER A 67 37.81 13.04 -19.50
N VAL A 68 36.94 13.00 -20.50
CA VAL A 68 37.09 13.65 -21.80
C VAL A 68 35.74 14.21 -22.25
N LYS A 69 35.74 15.11 -23.23
CA LYS A 69 34.51 15.59 -23.87
C LYS A 69 34.00 14.54 -24.85
N ASN A 70 34.63 14.38 -26.00
CA ASN A 70 34.28 13.33 -26.95
C ASN A 70 35.44 12.35 -27.12
N ILE A 71 35.14 11.10 -27.46
CA ILE A 71 36.15 10.12 -27.82
C ILE A 71 35.76 9.35 -29.09
N TYR A 72 36.69 9.31 -30.04
CA TYR A 72 36.57 8.66 -31.34
C TYR A 72 37.55 7.49 -31.39
N VAL A 73 37.05 6.26 -31.39
CA VAL A 73 37.88 5.04 -31.31
C VAL A 73 37.90 4.33 -32.65
N TYR A 74 38.94 4.57 -33.45
CA TYR A 74 39.21 3.85 -34.70
C TYR A 74 40.19 2.68 -34.51
N GLY A 75 41.03 2.75 -33.46
CA GLY A 75 41.92 1.67 -33.00
C GLY A 75 41.30 0.83 -31.89
N TYR A 76 42.03 0.66 -30.78
CA TYR A 76 41.63 -0.11 -29.60
C TYR A 76 41.65 0.78 -28.36
N LEU A 77 40.52 0.88 -27.68
CA LEU A 77 40.40 1.42 -26.33
C LEU A 77 40.31 0.25 -25.35
N ILE A 78 41.31 0.09 -24.48
CA ILE A 78 41.45 -1.07 -23.59
C ILE A 78 41.33 -0.59 -22.14
N PHE A 79 40.48 -1.22 -21.34
CA PHE A 79 40.46 -1.02 -19.89
C PHE A 79 41.43 -2.00 -19.23
N SER A 80 42.24 -1.52 -18.28
CA SER A 80 43.32 -2.30 -17.69
C SER A 80 42.80 -3.54 -16.97
N TYR A 81 43.56 -4.62 -17.09
CA TYR A 81 43.25 -5.93 -16.53
C TYR A 81 43.67 -6.08 -15.07
N SER A 82 44.56 -5.21 -14.58
CA SER A 82 45.23 -5.35 -13.27
C SER A 82 44.79 -4.36 -12.21
N VAL A 83 43.98 -3.37 -12.58
CA VAL A 83 43.55 -2.27 -11.71
C VAL A 83 42.14 -1.84 -12.06
N ASN A 84 41.42 -1.29 -11.08
CA ASN A 84 40.13 -0.67 -11.38
C ASN A 84 40.38 0.52 -12.32
N SER A 85 39.62 0.58 -13.40
CA SER A 85 39.76 1.59 -14.43
C SER A 85 38.41 2.24 -14.74
N ALA A 86 38.41 3.56 -14.93
CA ALA A 86 37.20 4.29 -15.28
C ALA A 86 37.47 5.41 -16.27
N LEU A 87 36.59 5.54 -17.25
CA LEU A 87 36.60 6.62 -18.23
C LEU A 87 35.22 7.29 -18.26
N SER A 88 35.21 8.61 -18.10
CA SER A 88 34.00 9.43 -18.23
C SER A 88 34.01 10.22 -19.53
N VAL A 89 32.97 10.06 -20.36
CA VAL A 89 32.81 10.75 -21.64
C VAL A 89 31.66 11.75 -21.50
N MET A 90 32.00 13.03 -21.30
CA MET A 90 31.03 14.11 -21.03
C MET A 90 30.13 14.44 -22.23
N GLY A 91 30.63 14.18 -23.44
CA GLY A 91 29.95 14.24 -24.72
C GLY A 91 29.75 12.82 -25.28
N ASN A 92 29.97 12.63 -26.59
CA ASN A 92 29.69 11.36 -27.26
C ASN A 92 30.92 10.46 -27.36
N ILE A 93 30.71 9.15 -27.23
CA ILE A 93 31.64 8.14 -27.74
C ILE A 93 31.23 7.74 -29.16
N TYR A 94 32.19 7.66 -30.08
CA TYR A 94 32.02 7.09 -31.42
C TYR A 94 33.13 6.05 -31.66
N ALA A 95 32.80 4.77 -31.52
CA ALA A 95 33.76 3.67 -31.54
C ALA A 95 33.43 2.62 -32.61
N PRO A 96 33.78 2.86 -33.90
CA PRO A 96 33.77 1.82 -34.92
C PRO A 96 34.89 0.78 -34.71
N GLY A 97 35.98 1.14 -34.02
CA GLY A 97 37.07 0.26 -33.61
C GLY A 97 36.71 -0.63 -32.41
N VAL A 98 37.73 -1.10 -31.68
CA VAL A 98 37.55 -2.03 -30.56
C VAL A 98 37.47 -1.27 -29.23
N VAL A 99 36.47 -1.62 -28.43
CA VAL A 99 36.41 -1.23 -27.01
C VAL A 99 36.48 -2.52 -26.20
N ASP A 100 37.59 -2.72 -25.51
CA ASP A 100 37.89 -3.90 -24.74
C ASP A 100 37.78 -3.59 -23.24
N MET A 101 36.75 -4.14 -22.60
CA MET A 101 36.53 -4.06 -21.15
C MET A 101 36.80 -5.41 -20.47
N GLY A 102 37.56 -6.31 -21.11
CA GLY A 102 37.74 -7.70 -20.70
C GLY A 102 38.60 -8.01 -19.48
N GLY A 103 38.96 -7.00 -18.70
CA GLY A 103 39.79 -7.13 -17.52
C GLY A 103 39.23 -8.04 -16.43
N THR A 104 40.11 -8.55 -15.56
CA THR A 104 39.69 -9.24 -14.31
C THR A 104 39.27 -8.29 -13.19
N THR A 105 39.61 -7.01 -13.33
CA THR A 105 39.27 -5.93 -12.39
C THR A 105 38.08 -5.11 -12.88
N GLN A 106 37.52 -4.27 -12.00
CA GLN A 106 36.36 -3.44 -12.34
C GLN A 106 36.71 -2.41 -13.41
N ALA A 107 35.97 -2.40 -14.51
CA ALA A 107 36.09 -1.40 -15.58
C ALA A 107 34.77 -0.63 -15.71
N THR A 108 34.83 0.70 -15.61
CA THR A 108 33.64 1.57 -15.66
C THR A 108 33.71 2.56 -16.82
N LEU A 109 32.75 2.49 -17.75
CA LEU A 109 32.58 3.47 -18.82
C LEU A 109 31.35 4.33 -18.54
N LYS A 110 31.55 5.62 -18.24
CA LYS A 110 30.45 6.58 -17.97
C LYS A 110 30.16 7.43 -19.19
N LEU A 111 28.91 7.44 -19.63
CA LEU A 111 28.45 8.09 -20.84
C LEU A 111 27.44 9.19 -20.52
N TYR A 112 27.74 10.43 -20.91
CA TYR A 112 26.86 11.58 -20.69
C TYR A 112 26.25 12.13 -22.00
N GLY A 113 26.86 11.85 -23.15
CA GLY A 113 26.35 12.25 -24.46
C GLY A 113 25.10 11.48 -24.88
N PHE A 114 24.36 12.05 -25.84
CA PHE A 114 23.08 11.50 -26.33
C PHE A 114 23.23 10.67 -27.61
N SER A 115 24.33 10.81 -28.36
CA SER A 115 24.58 10.10 -29.62
C SER A 115 25.81 9.21 -29.50
N ASN A 116 25.80 8.32 -28.51
CA ASN A 116 26.86 7.35 -28.34
C ASN A 116 26.75 6.26 -29.42
N TYR A 117 27.89 5.74 -29.86
CA TYR A 117 27.98 4.62 -30.77
C TYR A 117 29.18 3.76 -30.42
N ILE A 118 28.94 2.47 -30.22
CA ILE A 118 29.98 1.44 -30.11
C ILE A 118 29.55 0.31 -31.03
N ASN A 119 30.46 -0.13 -31.91
CA ASN A 119 30.18 -1.29 -32.75
C ASN A 119 30.13 -2.56 -31.87
N LYS A 120 28.94 -3.15 -31.71
CA LYS A 120 28.72 -4.32 -30.86
C LYS A 120 29.59 -5.53 -31.20
N TYR A 121 29.99 -5.68 -32.47
CA TYR A 121 30.85 -6.78 -32.90
C TYR A 121 32.32 -6.58 -32.51
N ASN A 122 32.70 -5.34 -32.19
CA ASN A 122 34.04 -4.96 -31.74
C ASN A 122 34.07 -4.60 -30.25
N PHE A 123 32.97 -4.86 -29.53
CA PHE A 123 32.91 -4.70 -28.09
C PHE A 123 33.29 -6.02 -27.42
N ILE A 124 34.44 -6.05 -26.76
CA ILE A 124 34.96 -7.25 -26.09
C ILE A 124 34.66 -7.12 -24.59
N ASN A 125 33.79 -7.99 -24.08
CA ASN A 125 33.37 -7.98 -22.68
C ASN A 125 33.55 -9.34 -21.96
N PRO A 126 34.78 -9.65 -21.47
CA PRO A 126 34.99 -10.81 -20.59
C PRO A 126 35.34 -10.53 -19.11
N GLY A 127 35.02 -9.35 -18.54
CA GLY A 127 35.22 -9.10 -17.11
C GLY A 127 33.95 -9.33 -16.26
N ILE A 128 34.05 -10.01 -15.10
CA ILE A 128 32.91 -10.25 -14.18
C ILE A 128 32.38 -8.99 -13.48
N SER A 129 33.00 -7.83 -13.69
CA SER A 129 32.72 -6.59 -12.94
C SER A 129 32.71 -5.34 -13.82
N THR A 130 32.49 -5.46 -15.14
CA THR A 130 32.37 -4.30 -16.04
C THR A 130 31.06 -3.56 -15.81
N ILE A 131 31.08 -2.22 -15.76
CA ILE A 131 29.91 -1.38 -15.59
C ILE A 131 29.88 -0.33 -16.71
N ILE A 132 28.79 -0.27 -17.45
CA ILE A 132 28.50 0.88 -18.31
C ILE A 132 27.46 1.74 -17.59
N GLU A 133 27.79 3.02 -17.41
CA GLU A 133 26.92 3.99 -16.76
C GLU A 133 26.38 5.00 -17.78
N TYR A 134 25.06 5.18 -17.84
CA TYR A 134 24.40 6.22 -18.63
C TYR A 134 23.89 7.32 -17.70
N SER A 135 24.63 8.42 -17.59
CA SER A 135 24.43 9.46 -16.55
C SER A 135 24.07 10.84 -17.13
N GLY A 136 23.74 10.91 -18.43
CA GLY A 136 23.40 12.16 -19.09
C GLY A 136 22.15 12.81 -18.49
N LEU A 137 22.09 14.15 -18.52
CA LEU A 137 20.90 14.91 -18.10
C LEU A 137 19.82 14.99 -19.20
N ASN A 138 20.21 14.69 -20.44
CA ASN A 138 19.31 14.62 -21.59
C ASN A 138 18.89 13.17 -21.85
N ASP A 139 18.01 13.02 -22.83
CA ASP A 139 17.65 11.70 -23.33
C ASP A 139 18.89 10.99 -23.90
N GLN A 140 19.03 9.70 -23.61
CA GLN A 140 20.10 8.85 -24.14
C GLN A 140 19.52 7.53 -24.65
N ASP A 141 20.07 7.03 -25.74
CA ASP A 141 19.83 5.65 -26.16
C ASP A 141 20.81 4.70 -25.45
N ILE A 142 20.27 3.66 -24.84
CA ILE A 142 21.04 2.52 -24.34
C ILE A 142 21.52 1.72 -25.55
N LEU A 143 22.83 1.45 -25.60
CA LEU A 143 23.46 0.81 -26.74
C LEU A 143 23.08 -0.68 -26.82
N ASP A 144 23.04 -1.23 -28.03
CA ASP A 144 22.86 -2.68 -28.27
C ASP A 144 24.16 -3.44 -27.95
N LEU A 145 24.47 -3.58 -26.66
CA LEU A 145 25.67 -4.23 -26.14
C LEU A 145 25.34 -5.33 -25.13
N PRO A 146 26.21 -6.33 -24.97
CA PRO A 146 26.13 -7.25 -23.83
C PRO A 146 26.61 -6.54 -22.55
N TYR A 147 25.73 -6.40 -21.56
CA TYR A 147 26.06 -5.78 -20.28
C TYR A 147 26.40 -6.83 -19.22
N VAL A 148 27.47 -6.61 -18.45
CA VAL A 148 27.69 -7.32 -17.18
C VAL A 148 27.05 -6.49 -16.08
N GLY A 149 27.52 -5.28 -15.82
CA GLY A 149 26.84 -4.27 -15.02
C GLY A 149 26.28 -3.16 -15.90
N LEU A 150 25.08 -2.68 -15.55
CA LEU A 150 24.46 -1.52 -16.18
C LEU A 150 23.94 -0.59 -15.08
N THR A 151 24.43 0.64 -15.05
CA THR A 151 23.91 1.69 -14.18
C THR A 151 23.29 2.77 -15.06
N VAL A 152 22.08 3.20 -14.71
CA VAL A 152 21.35 4.25 -15.42
C VAL A 152 21.03 5.33 -14.41
N SER A 153 21.51 6.54 -14.66
CA SER A 153 21.42 7.67 -13.73
C SER A 153 21.18 9.00 -14.45
N GLY A 154 21.22 10.11 -13.70
CA GLY A 154 21.03 11.46 -14.24
C GLY A 154 19.56 11.85 -14.38
N ALA A 155 19.18 12.35 -15.55
CA ALA A 155 17.83 12.84 -15.87
C ALA A 155 17.41 12.50 -17.31
N GLY A 156 16.17 12.79 -17.68
CA GLY A 156 15.63 12.52 -19.02
C GLY A 156 15.28 11.04 -19.25
N TYR A 157 14.94 10.71 -20.49
CA TYR A 157 14.59 9.35 -20.92
C TYR A 157 15.82 8.55 -21.33
N LYS A 158 15.89 7.29 -20.90
CA LYS A 158 16.94 6.34 -21.23
C LYS A 158 16.30 5.23 -22.03
N ASN A 159 16.38 5.37 -23.35
CA ASN A 159 15.62 4.56 -24.28
C ASN A 159 16.37 3.27 -24.59
N VAL A 160 15.73 2.13 -24.33
CA VAL A 160 16.17 0.83 -24.81
C VAL A 160 15.45 0.57 -26.13
N ASN A 161 16.22 0.50 -27.21
CA ASN A 161 15.67 0.32 -28.56
C ASN A 161 15.76 -1.13 -29.06
N TYR A 162 16.37 -2.03 -28.29
CA TYR A 162 16.68 -3.42 -28.66
C TYR A 162 16.38 -4.38 -27.50
N SER A 163 16.52 -5.69 -27.73
CA SER A 163 16.52 -6.63 -26.61
C SER A 163 17.78 -6.40 -25.76
N LEU A 164 17.62 -6.37 -24.44
CA LEU A 164 18.67 -6.05 -23.49
C LEU A 164 18.91 -7.24 -22.57
N THR A 165 20.17 -7.60 -22.35
CA THR A 165 20.55 -8.56 -21.32
C THR A 165 21.62 -7.94 -20.43
N VAL A 166 21.33 -7.91 -19.13
CA VAL A 166 22.28 -7.50 -18.08
C VAL A 166 22.64 -8.74 -17.27
N SER A 167 23.89 -9.17 -17.36
CA SER A 167 24.36 -10.44 -16.80
C SER A 167 24.65 -10.37 -15.30
N GLY A 168 24.92 -9.19 -14.79
CA GLY A 168 25.20 -8.85 -13.40
C GLY A 168 24.25 -7.75 -12.90
N PRO A 169 24.71 -6.83 -12.03
CA PRO A 169 23.81 -5.87 -11.39
C PRO A 169 23.26 -4.83 -12.38
N PHE A 170 21.96 -4.56 -12.27
CA PHE A 170 21.31 -3.42 -12.90
C PHE A 170 20.95 -2.39 -11.82
N GLN A 171 21.36 -1.15 -12.02
CA GLN A 171 21.09 -0.06 -11.09
C GLN A 171 20.36 1.08 -11.81
N LEU A 172 19.27 1.54 -11.22
CA LEU A 172 18.54 2.74 -11.67
C LEU A 172 18.59 3.78 -10.55
N GLU A 173 19.25 4.90 -10.81
CA GLU A 173 19.56 5.90 -9.79
C GLU A 173 19.07 7.30 -10.19
N GLY A 174 18.64 8.07 -9.20
CA GLY A 174 18.26 9.46 -9.43
C GLY A 174 16.94 9.62 -10.18
N SER A 175 16.92 10.47 -11.20
CA SER A 175 15.69 11.13 -11.71
C SER A 175 15.37 10.73 -13.14
N VAL A 176 15.44 9.43 -13.38
CA VAL A 176 15.65 8.91 -14.72
C VAL A 176 14.49 8.00 -15.12
N ASN A 177 14.01 8.17 -16.34
CA ASN A 177 12.97 7.31 -16.90
C ASN A 177 13.65 6.27 -17.79
N PHE A 178 13.71 5.02 -17.35
CA PHE A 178 14.17 3.91 -18.18
C PHE A 178 13.01 3.38 -19.01
N PHE A 179 13.05 3.64 -20.32
CA PHE A 179 11.93 3.44 -21.23
C PHE A 179 12.29 2.43 -22.30
N ASN A 180 11.43 1.44 -22.54
CA ASN A 180 11.55 0.56 -23.70
C ASN A 180 10.66 1.09 -24.81
N LYS A 181 11.22 1.41 -25.98
CA LYS A 181 10.48 2.13 -27.04
C LYS A 181 9.82 1.23 -28.07
N TYR A 182 10.21 -0.05 -28.18
CA TYR A 182 9.74 -0.92 -29.27
C TYR A 182 9.06 -2.21 -28.78
N ILE A 183 7.93 -2.51 -29.44
CA ILE A 183 6.88 -3.47 -29.06
C ILE A 183 7.23 -4.97 -29.02
N SER A 184 8.49 -5.36 -29.17
CA SER A 184 8.87 -6.79 -29.26
C SER A 184 10.19 -7.15 -28.60
N ASN A 185 10.80 -6.24 -27.85
CA ASN A 185 12.08 -6.51 -27.21
C ASN A 185 11.91 -7.34 -25.93
N THR A 186 12.91 -8.15 -25.61
CA THR A 186 13.00 -8.86 -24.32
C THR A 186 14.06 -8.17 -23.46
N LEU A 187 13.74 -7.94 -22.19
CA LEU A 187 14.65 -7.39 -21.20
C LEU A 187 14.97 -8.48 -20.18
N ILE A 188 16.24 -8.91 -20.10
CA ILE A 188 16.69 -9.99 -19.21
C ILE A 188 17.66 -9.42 -18.18
N PHE A 189 17.34 -9.59 -16.90
CA PHE A 189 18.18 -9.17 -15.78
C PHE A 189 18.61 -10.40 -14.99
N ASN A 190 19.85 -10.82 -15.16
CA ASN A 190 20.40 -12.01 -14.49
C ASN A 190 20.87 -11.72 -13.06
N GLY A 191 21.40 -10.52 -12.80
CA GLY A 191 21.78 -10.08 -11.46
C GLY A 191 20.68 -9.29 -10.75
N ASN A 192 21.03 -8.74 -9.58
CA ASN A 192 20.10 -7.94 -8.78
C ASN A 192 19.75 -6.64 -9.52
N ILE A 193 18.48 -6.26 -9.43
CA ILE A 193 17.96 -4.96 -9.82
C ILE A 193 17.91 -4.09 -8.56
N SER A 194 18.66 -2.98 -8.56
CA SER A 194 18.62 -1.97 -7.52
C SER A 194 17.98 -0.69 -8.05
N LEU A 195 16.94 -0.20 -7.38
CA LEU A 195 16.27 1.06 -7.75
C LEU A 195 16.40 2.04 -6.58
N ASN A 196 17.33 2.97 -6.71
CA ASN A 196 17.69 3.92 -5.66
C ASN A 196 17.29 5.35 -6.09
N GLY A 197 16.07 5.75 -5.72
CA GLY A 197 15.59 7.12 -5.92
C GLY A 197 15.84 7.97 -4.68
N SER A 198 16.38 9.18 -4.83
CA SER A 198 16.35 10.20 -3.76
C SER A 198 14.95 10.83 -3.67
N ASP A 199 14.56 11.29 -2.47
CA ASP A 199 13.23 11.75 -1.99
C ASP A 199 12.33 12.66 -2.86
N ALA A 200 12.72 13.04 -4.08
CA ALA A 200 11.96 13.97 -4.91
C ALA A 200 11.75 13.54 -6.37
N LYS A 201 12.30 12.40 -6.82
CA LYS A 201 12.38 12.11 -8.26
C LYS A 201 12.20 10.62 -8.58
N PHE A 202 11.34 10.36 -9.57
CA PHE A 202 10.89 9.03 -9.96
C PHE A 202 11.94 8.34 -10.83
N ALA A 203 12.45 7.20 -10.39
CA ALA A 203 12.92 6.20 -11.32
C ALA A 203 11.67 5.49 -11.87
N SER A 204 11.36 5.70 -13.16
CA SER A 204 10.28 4.97 -13.82
C SER A 204 10.85 3.91 -14.74
N PHE A 205 10.46 2.66 -14.51
CA PHE A 205 10.56 1.62 -15.52
C PHE A 205 9.22 1.63 -16.22
N ASP A 206 9.13 2.17 -17.43
CA ASP A 206 7.87 2.27 -18.16
C ASP A 206 7.94 1.45 -19.46
N ASN A 207 7.18 0.36 -19.47
CA ASN A 207 7.03 -0.54 -20.59
C ASN A 207 5.61 -0.46 -21.17
N THR A 208 5.18 0.74 -21.55
CA THR A 208 3.92 0.97 -22.29
C THR A 208 3.72 0.12 -23.55
N VAL A 209 4.74 -0.61 -24.01
CA VAL A 209 4.80 -1.31 -25.31
C VAL A 209 4.84 -2.85 -25.23
N ASN A 210 4.35 -3.47 -24.15
CA ASN A 210 4.20 -4.94 -24.04
C ASN A 210 5.51 -5.75 -24.11
N ALA A 211 6.67 -5.18 -23.78
CA ALA A 211 7.91 -5.96 -23.76
C ALA A 211 7.84 -7.13 -22.76
N THR A 212 8.52 -8.23 -23.08
CA THR A 212 8.73 -9.31 -22.13
C THR A 212 9.89 -8.97 -21.21
N ILE A 213 9.70 -9.14 -19.91
CA ILE A 213 10.73 -8.87 -18.91
C ILE A 213 11.02 -10.18 -18.18
N GLU A 214 12.29 -10.54 -18.08
CA GLU A 214 12.75 -11.72 -17.36
C GLU A 214 13.68 -11.29 -16.22
N ILE A 215 13.33 -11.64 -14.99
CA ILE A 215 14.09 -11.31 -13.79
C ILE A 215 14.59 -12.60 -13.15
N ARG A 216 15.91 -12.80 -13.16
CA ARG A 216 16.58 -13.96 -12.56
C ARG A 216 17.28 -13.67 -11.24
N GLY A 217 17.59 -12.41 -10.98
CA GLY A 217 18.12 -11.94 -9.69
C GLY A 217 17.06 -11.25 -8.84
N ASN A 218 17.46 -10.77 -7.66
CA ASN A 218 16.52 -10.12 -6.74
C ASN A 218 16.16 -8.70 -7.18
N ILE A 219 15.01 -8.20 -6.72
CA ILE A 219 14.70 -6.77 -6.77
C ILE A 219 14.86 -6.19 -5.37
N GLU A 220 15.86 -5.33 -5.23
CA GLU A 220 16.07 -4.51 -4.04
C GLU A 220 15.69 -3.08 -4.38
N SER A 221 14.56 -2.63 -3.85
CA SER A 221 14.07 -1.29 -4.17
C SER A 221 13.56 -0.59 -2.93
N ASP A 222 14.05 0.63 -2.72
CA ASP A 222 13.36 1.61 -1.91
C ASP A 222 12.38 2.36 -2.81
N LEU A 223 11.12 1.93 -2.80
CA LEU A 223 10.06 2.35 -3.71
C LEU A 223 9.26 3.58 -3.27
N ARG A 224 9.56 4.22 -2.13
CA ARG A 224 8.70 5.31 -1.60
C ARG A 224 8.45 6.44 -2.59
N HIS A 225 9.29 6.56 -3.62
CA HIS A 225 9.16 7.55 -4.69
C HIS A 225 9.31 6.97 -6.11
N ASN A 226 9.29 5.64 -6.29
CA ASN A 226 9.53 5.01 -7.58
C ASN A 226 8.26 4.35 -8.11
N LYS A 227 7.99 4.56 -9.40
CA LYS A 227 6.85 3.95 -10.09
C LYS A 227 7.38 2.95 -11.09
N ILE A 228 7.26 1.66 -10.78
CA ILE A 228 7.54 0.61 -11.75
C ILE A 228 6.24 0.32 -12.51
N LEU A 229 6.25 0.61 -13.81
CA LEU A 229 5.21 0.23 -14.76
C LEU A 229 5.80 -0.80 -15.73
N PHE A 230 5.73 -2.07 -15.37
CA PHE A 230 6.18 -3.15 -16.26
C PHE A 230 5.31 -3.29 -17.53
N GLY A 231 4.26 -2.49 -17.71
CA GLY A 231 3.43 -2.46 -18.91
C GLY A 231 2.22 -3.40 -18.85
N THR A 232 1.82 -3.90 -20.01
CA THR A 232 0.83 -4.98 -20.18
C THR A 232 1.45 -6.24 -20.80
N GLY A 233 2.80 -6.34 -20.76
CA GLY A 233 3.55 -7.49 -21.24
C GLY A 233 3.53 -8.68 -20.27
N ILE A 234 4.48 -9.60 -20.47
CA ILE A 234 4.69 -10.75 -19.57
C ILE A 234 5.94 -10.50 -18.74
N LEU A 235 5.79 -10.63 -17.42
CA LEU A 235 6.89 -10.59 -16.45
C LEU A 235 7.22 -12.01 -15.99
N TYR A 236 8.39 -12.51 -16.33
CA TYR A 236 8.89 -13.80 -15.89
C TYR A 236 9.80 -13.66 -14.67
N TRP A 237 9.54 -14.47 -13.65
CA TRP A 237 10.46 -14.66 -12.53
C TRP A 237 11.11 -16.02 -12.64
N THR A 238 12.41 -16.04 -12.96
CA THR A 238 13.14 -17.28 -13.26
C THR A 238 14.21 -17.61 -12.23
N GLY A 239 14.41 -16.73 -11.25
CA GLY A 239 15.20 -16.92 -10.04
C GLY A 239 14.33 -17.18 -8.80
N ASN A 240 14.98 -17.56 -7.70
CA ASN A 240 14.37 -17.46 -6.38
C ASN A 240 14.52 -16.03 -5.92
N ASN A 241 13.47 -15.25 -6.13
CA ASN A 241 13.54 -13.82 -6.06
C ASN A 241 12.75 -13.32 -4.86
N TYR A 242 13.34 -12.39 -4.12
CA TYR A 242 12.59 -11.54 -3.23
C TYR A 242 12.40 -10.17 -3.86
N CYS A 243 11.23 -9.59 -3.59
CA CYS A 243 10.95 -8.19 -3.85
C CYS A 243 10.75 -7.52 -2.49
N HIS A 244 11.71 -6.68 -2.12
CA HIS A 244 11.53 -5.73 -1.04
C HIS A 244 10.95 -4.46 -1.65
N ILE A 245 9.74 -4.10 -1.23
CA ILE A 245 9.02 -2.92 -1.72
C ILE A 245 9.10 -1.88 -0.63
N GLY A 246 10.17 -1.08 -0.59
CA GLY A 246 10.37 -0.06 0.44
C GLY A 246 9.39 1.13 0.33
N GLY A 247 8.55 1.40 1.32
CA GLY A 247 7.97 2.68 1.70
C GLY A 247 6.78 3.30 0.94
N GLY A 248 6.02 4.10 1.72
CA GLY A 248 5.09 5.19 1.38
C GLY A 248 3.97 4.97 0.35
N THR A 249 4.29 4.61 -0.88
CA THR A 249 3.33 4.57 -2.00
C THR A 249 3.09 3.15 -2.53
N PRO A 250 1.86 2.78 -2.91
CA PRO A 250 1.58 1.46 -3.45
C PRO A 250 2.31 1.20 -4.77
N TYR A 251 2.81 -0.02 -4.95
CA TYR A 251 3.35 -0.49 -6.23
C TYR A 251 2.20 -0.97 -7.13
N TYR A 252 2.24 -0.73 -8.44
CA TYR A 252 1.16 -1.15 -9.36
C TYR A 252 1.67 -2.09 -10.46
N ASN A 253 1.26 -3.37 -10.43
CA ASN A 253 1.48 -4.31 -11.53
C ASN A 253 0.28 -4.35 -12.47
N TYR A 254 0.46 -4.04 -13.75
CA TYR A 254 -0.57 -4.22 -14.78
C TYR A 254 -0.34 -5.46 -15.68
N ASN A 255 0.70 -6.25 -15.38
CA ASN A 255 1.19 -7.33 -16.25
C ASN A 255 0.65 -8.69 -15.83
N THR A 256 0.71 -9.63 -16.78
CA THR A 256 0.71 -11.05 -16.44
C THR A 256 2.09 -11.42 -15.91
N MET A 257 2.15 -11.80 -14.64
CA MET A 257 3.34 -12.33 -13.99
C MET A 257 3.34 -13.85 -14.04
N ILE A 258 4.42 -14.45 -14.51
CA ILE A 258 4.64 -15.90 -14.54
C ILE A 258 5.86 -16.24 -13.68
N ILE A 259 5.64 -16.98 -12.60
CA ILE A 259 6.70 -17.55 -11.77
C ILE A 259 7.11 -18.88 -12.38
N LYS A 260 8.37 -19.06 -12.74
CA LYS A 260 8.83 -20.27 -13.42
C LYS A 260 8.81 -21.51 -12.54
N SER A 261 8.91 -22.67 -13.17
CA SER A 261 9.01 -23.97 -12.52
C SER A 261 10.09 -24.00 -11.42
N GLY A 262 9.71 -24.47 -10.23
CA GLY A 262 10.57 -24.62 -9.06
C GLY A 262 11.09 -23.31 -8.47
N LYS A 263 10.50 -22.16 -8.83
CA LYS A 263 10.89 -20.84 -8.35
C LYS A 263 9.92 -20.28 -7.33
N THR A 264 10.46 -19.48 -6.43
CA THR A 264 9.70 -18.75 -5.42
C THR A 264 9.82 -17.25 -5.64
N PHE A 265 8.68 -16.56 -5.67
CA PHE A 265 8.59 -15.11 -5.58
C PHE A 265 8.03 -14.73 -4.21
N THR A 266 8.77 -13.91 -3.44
CA THR A 266 8.34 -13.46 -2.10
C THR A 266 8.24 -11.95 -2.02
N ILE A 267 7.10 -11.45 -1.54
CA ILE A 267 6.91 -10.05 -1.16
C ILE A 267 7.12 -9.92 0.35
N TYR A 268 8.07 -9.09 0.76
CA TYR A 268 8.42 -8.84 2.17
C TYR A 268 7.55 -7.77 2.84
N PRO A 269 7.44 -7.77 4.18
CA PRO A 269 6.69 -6.78 4.92
C PRO A 269 7.28 -5.38 4.72
N ASP A 270 6.41 -4.47 4.28
CA ASP A 270 6.65 -3.04 4.20
C ASP A 270 5.33 -2.31 4.50
N PRO A 271 5.36 -1.07 5.03
CA PRO A 271 4.15 -0.24 5.14
C PRO A 271 3.34 -0.09 3.86
N SER A 272 3.92 -0.24 2.66
CA SER A 272 3.21 -0.06 1.39
C SER A 272 2.87 -1.38 0.67
N PRO A 273 1.64 -1.51 0.14
CA PRO A 273 1.20 -2.75 -0.50
C PRO A 273 1.67 -2.87 -1.95
N PHE A 274 1.93 -4.11 -2.39
CA PHE A 274 1.99 -4.48 -3.80
C PHE A 274 0.59 -4.60 -4.37
N VAL A 275 0.19 -3.71 -5.28
CA VAL A 275 -1.11 -3.74 -5.94
C VAL A 275 -0.98 -4.45 -7.29
N CYS A 276 -1.81 -5.46 -7.54
CA CYS A 276 -1.83 -6.22 -8.78
C CYS A 276 -3.13 -6.00 -9.57
N TYR A 277 -3.05 -5.22 -10.65
CA TYR A 277 -4.09 -5.07 -11.69
C TYR A 277 -3.99 -6.11 -12.81
N GLY A 278 -2.95 -6.93 -12.83
CA GLY A 278 -2.79 -8.03 -13.77
C GLY A 278 -3.14 -9.38 -13.16
N SER A 279 -2.50 -10.43 -13.66
CA SER A 279 -2.59 -11.79 -13.09
C SER A 279 -1.22 -12.24 -12.60
N ILE A 280 -1.19 -13.10 -11.58
CA ILE A 280 0.02 -13.78 -11.11
C ILE A 280 -0.25 -15.26 -11.23
N ASN A 281 0.56 -16.00 -11.98
CA ASN A 281 0.42 -17.43 -12.15
C ASN A 281 1.77 -18.13 -12.01
N GLY A 282 1.72 -19.40 -11.57
CA GLY A 282 2.83 -20.31 -11.74
C GLY A 282 2.91 -20.80 -13.17
N GLU A 283 4.10 -21.20 -13.60
CA GLU A 283 4.28 -22.01 -14.81
C GLU A 283 3.75 -23.43 -14.58
N ASP A 284 3.91 -23.94 -13.35
CA ASP A 284 3.44 -25.26 -12.93
C ASP A 284 3.17 -25.30 -11.41
N PRO A 285 2.70 -26.44 -10.85
CA PRO A 285 2.43 -26.59 -9.41
C PRO A 285 3.64 -26.40 -8.47
N THR A 286 4.87 -26.35 -8.98
CA THR A 286 6.09 -26.16 -8.17
C THR A 286 6.49 -24.68 -8.03
N SER A 287 5.88 -23.80 -8.83
CA SER A 287 6.03 -22.34 -8.71
C SER A 287 5.34 -21.84 -7.43
N THR A 288 5.99 -20.97 -6.67
CA THR A 288 5.46 -20.49 -5.37
C THR A 288 5.39 -18.96 -5.32
N PHE A 289 4.26 -18.43 -4.87
CA PHE A 289 4.08 -17.02 -4.53
C PHE A 289 3.84 -16.86 -3.02
N ASN A 290 4.77 -16.18 -2.34
CA ASN A 290 4.70 -15.91 -0.90
C ASN A 290 4.37 -14.43 -0.63
N VAL A 291 3.39 -14.19 0.22
CA VAL A 291 3.03 -12.83 0.68
C VAL A 291 3.27 -12.74 2.19
N SER A 292 4.29 -11.97 2.57
CA SER A 292 4.56 -11.62 3.98
C SER A 292 4.32 -10.15 4.33
N GLY A 293 4.07 -9.32 3.31
CA GLY A 293 3.72 -7.90 3.45
C GLY A 293 2.33 -7.55 2.92
N GLY A 294 2.16 -6.29 2.52
CA GLY A 294 0.94 -5.83 1.86
C GLY A 294 0.84 -6.33 0.42
N PHE A 295 -0.27 -6.99 0.07
CA PHE A 295 -0.61 -7.40 -1.29
C PHE A 295 -2.08 -7.10 -1.56
N TYR A 296 -2.35 -6.20 -2.51
CA TYR A 296 -3.70 -5.79 -2.89
C TYR A 296 -4.02 -6.33 -4.28
N GLN A 297 -5.01 -7.21 -4.35
CA GLN A 297 -5.56 -7.71 -5.59
C GLN A 297 -6.53 -6.66 -6.16
N ALA A 298 -6.19 -6.14 -7.33
CA ALA A 298 -6.99 -5.17 -8.07
C ALA A 298 -7.62 -5.79 -9.34
N THR A 299 -7.76 -7.11 -9.35
CA THR A 299 -8.51 -7.91 -10.33
C THR A 299 -9.38 -8.95 -9.63
N ASN A 300 -10.32 -9.55 -10.35
CA ASN A 300 -11.12 -10.66 -9.84
C ASN A 300 -10.48 -12.05 -10.04
N ILE A 301 -9.17 -12.11 -10.32
CA ILE A 301 -8.44 -13.36 -10.54
C ILE A 301 -7.48 -13.59 -9.38
N GLU A 302 -7.70 -14.66 -8.62
CA GLU A 302 -6.83 -15.04 -7.52
C GLU A 302 -5.41 -15.38 -8.02
N PRO A 303 -4.35 -14.96 -7.32
CA PRO A 303 -3.00 -15.38 -7.64
C PRO A 303 -2.86 -16.90 -7.65
N MET A 304 -2.12 -17.41 -8.62
CA MET A 304 -1.84 -18.84 -8.81
C MET A 304 -3.10 -19.68 -9.08
N ALA A 305 -4.21 -19.07 -9.50
CA ALA A 305 -5.47 -19.79 -9.77
C ALA A 305 -5.35 -20.88 -10.85
N THR A 306 -4.42 -20.73 -11.80
CA THR A 306 -4.20 -21.72 -12.87
C THR A 306 -3.15 -22.77 -12.51
N ALA A 307 -2.07 -22.37 -11.84
CA ALA A 307 -0.96 -23.23 -11.44
C ALA A 307 -0.12 -22.59 -10.33
N GLY A 308 0.52 -23.45 -9.53
CA GLY A 308 1.47 -23.15 -8.47
C GLY A 308 0.83 -22.99 -7.09
N VAL A 309 1.61 -22.53 -6.12
CA VAL A 309 1.23 -22.43 -4.70
C VAL A 309 1.14 -20.96 -4.29
N TYR A 310 -0.02 -20.55 -3.77
CA TYR A 310 -0.24 -19.21 -3.22
C TYR A 310 -0.23 -19.23 -1.69
N ASN A 311 0.88 -18.80 -1.10
CA ASN A 311 1.02 -18.63 0.35
C ASN A 311 0.69 -17.19 0.74
N TYR A 312 -0.60 -16.87 0.76
CA TYR A 312 -1.12 -15.52 0.95
C TYR A 312 -0.90 -14.94 2.38
N ASN A 313 -0.60 -15.78 3.36
CA ASN A 313 -0.26 -15.41 4.74
C ASN A 313 1.08 -15.99 5.17
N TYR A 314 2.09 -15.86 4.31
CA TYR A 314 3.44 -16.34 4.58
C TYR A 314 4.05 -15.56 5.77
N GLY A 315 4.48 -16.29 6.80
CA GLY A 315 5.03 -15.69 8.02
C GLY A 315 4.01 -15.11 9.01
N GLY A 316 2.71 -15.15 8.69
CA GLY A 316 1.63 -14.75 9.61
C GLY A 316 1.45 -13.24 9.80
N THR A 317 2.05 -12.41 8.93
CA THR A 317 2.05 -10.94 9.03
C THR A 317 1.49 -10.24 7.78
N SER A 318 0.80 -10.97 6.89
CA SER A 318 0.38 -10.39 5.61
C SER A 318 -0.77 -9.39 5.74
N ASN A 319 -0.81 -8.43 4.82
CA ASN A 319 -1.95 -7.53 4.64
C ASN A 319 -2.57 -7.74 3.26
N LEU A 320 -3.67 -8.48 3.22
CA LEU A 320 -4.32 -8.86 1.97
C LEU A 320 -5.47 -7.90 1.66
N GLY A 321 -5.40 -7.24 0.50
CA GLY A 321 -6.41 -6.31 0.01
C GLY A 321 -7.18 -6.84 -1.19
N TYR A 322 -8.49 -6.64 -1.23
CA TYR A 322 -9.32 -6.84 -2.43
C TYR A 322 -9.91 -5.48 -2.81
N ILE A 323 -9.32 -4.82 -3.80
CA ILE A 323 -9.56 -3.39 -4.07
C ILE A 323 -10.22 -3.10 -5.42
N PHE A 324 -10.63 -4.14 -6.14
CA PHE A 324 -11.25 -3.99 -7.45
C PHE A 324 -12.75 -3.77 -7.37
N ASN A 325 -13.29 -3.21 -8.46
CA ASN A 325 -14.71 -2.99 -8.64
C ASN A 325 -15.40 -4.26 -9.15
N GLY A 326 -16.52 -4.62 -8.54
CA GLY A 326 -17.34 -5.78 -8.87
C GLY A 326 -17.57 -6.72 -7.68
N ASP A 327 -18.55 -7.59 -7.82
CA ASP A 327 -18.84 -8.61 -6.82
C ASP A 327 -17.76 -9.70 -6.83
N TYR A 328 -17.43 -10.24 -5.66
CA TYR A 328 -16.43 -11.30 -5.54
C TYR A 328 -16.61 -12.11 -4.27
N THR A 329 -16.33 -13.41 -4.35
CA THR A 329 -16.28 -14.27 -3.17
C THR A 329 -14.85 -14.38 -2.71
N LEU A 330 -14.58 -13.98 -1.46
CA LEU A 330 -13.24 -14.03 -0.87
C LEU A 330 -12.78 -15.49 -0.77
N PRO A 331 -11.63 -15.89 -1.36
CA PRO A 331 -11.23 -17.29 -1.49
C PRO A 331 -10.69 -17.91 -0.19
N HIS A 332 -10.47 -17.12 0.86
CA HIS A 332 -9.84 -17.59 2.09
C HIS A 332 -10.69 -17.31 3.33
N THR A 333 -10.37 -18.02 4.41
CA THR A 333 -11.08 -17.97 5.69
C THR A 333 -10.19 -17.53 6.85
N ASN A 334 -8.89 -17.34 6.64
CA ASN A 334 -7.96 -16.93 7.69
C ASN A 334 -7.08 -15.81 7.18
N TYR A 335 -7.23 -14.60 7.70
CA TYR A 335 -6.45 -13.43 7.32
C TYR A 335 -5.67 -12.92 8.53
N HIS A 336 -4.45 -12.42 8.33
CA HIS A 336 -3.80 -11.62 9.37
C HIS A 336 -4.41 -10.21 9.38
N ARG A 337 -4.28 -9.48 8.26
CA ARG A 337 -5.06 -8.25 7.99
C ARG A 337 -5.83 -8.42 6.68
N LEU A 338 -7.06 -7.90 6.66
CA LEU A 338 -7.94 -7.89 5.50
C LEU A 338 -8.36 -6.47 5.18
N GLU A 339 -8.13 -6.04 3.95
CA GLU A 339 -8.60 -4.78 3.42
C GLU A 339 -9.56 -5.02 2.25
N ILE A 340 -10.69 -4.35 2.26
CA ILE A 340 -11.69 -4.42 1.21
C ILE A 340 -11.94 -2.99 0.72
N GLN A 341 -11.75 -2.75 -0.57
CA GLN A 341 -12.01 -1.46 -1.22
C GLN A 341 -12.68 -1.66 -2.59
N GLY A 342 -12.99 -0.55 -3.25
CA GLY A 342 -13.63 -0.53 -4.56
C GLY A 342 -15.15 -0.49 -4.45
N THR A 343 -15.84 -0.97 -5.47
CA THR A 343 -17.30 -1.08 -5.50
C THR A 343 -17.76 -2.53 -5.62
N GLY A 344 -19.02 -2.81 -5.27
CA GLY A 344 -19.65 -4.12 -5.40
C GLY A 344 -20.06 -4.73 -4.06
N THR A 345 -20.16 -6.05 -4.04
CA THR A 345 -20.33 -6.85 -2.82
C THR A 345 -19.25 -7.91 -2.78
N LYS A 346 -18.37 -7.82 -1.79
CA LYS A 346 -17.44 -8.90 -1.44
C LYS A 346 -18.15 -9.84 -0.48
N SER A 347 -18.14 -11.14 -0.75
CA SER A 347 -18.85 -12.16 0.05
C SER A 347 -17.84 -13.12 0.68
N LEU A 348 -18.10 -13.59 1.90
CA LEU A 348 -17.28 -14.65 2.49
C LEU A 348 -17.51 -16.00 1.79
N SER A 349 -16.46 -16.81 1.64
CA SER A 349 -16.56 -18.21 1.17
C SER A 349 -16.79 -19.21 2.31
N GLY A 350 -16.55 -18.80 3.56
CA GLY A 350 -16.58 -19.66 4.73
C GLY A 350 -16.44 -18.87 6.03
N ASP A 351 -16.51 -19.57 7.16
CA ASP A 351 -16.27 -18.98 8.48
C ASP A 351 -14.88 -18.34 8.53
N THR A 352 -14.82 -17.04 8.81
CA THR A 352 -13.62 -16.23 8.59
C THR A 352 -13.03 -15.70 9.89
N ILE A 353 -11.71 -15.83 10.06
CA ILE A 353 -10.95 -15.25 11.16
C ILE A 353 -10.01 -14.18 10.62
N ILE A 354 -10.02 -13.00 11.24
CA ILE A 354 -9.12 -11.89 10.97
C ILE A 354 -8.29 -11.65 12.23
N GLY A 355 -7.00 -11.93 12.16
CA GLY A 355 -6.08 -11.95 13.31
C GLY A 355 -5.73 -10.58 13.86
N GLU A 356 -5.73 -9.54 13.02
CA GLU A 356 -5.37 -8.19 13.42
C GLU A 356 -6.43 -7.19 12.95
N ILE A 357 -6.33 -6.66 11.72
CA ILE A 357 -7.17 -5.54 11.26
C ILE A 357 -8.11 -5.98 10.13
N LEU A 358 -9.38 -5.63 10.25
CA LEU A 358 -10.34 -5.56 9.14
C LEU A 358 -10.54 -4.10 8.75
N ASN A 359 -10.23 -3.73 7.50
CA ASN A 359 -10.56 -2.44 6.92
C ASN A 359 -11.57 -2.61 5.79
N LEU A 360 -12.77 -2.04 5.93
CA LEU A 360 -13.77 -2.00 4.86
C LEU A 360 -13.93 -0.54 4.39
N ASN A 361 -13.38 -0.20 3.23
CA ASN A 361 -13.31 1.15 2.69
C ASN A 361 -14.18 1.31 1.44
N GLY A 362 -15.39 1.86 1.63
CA GLY A 362 -16.32 2.23 0.54
C GLY A 362 -17.14 1.09 -0.08
N ASP A 363 -16.74 -0.17 0.13
CA ASP A 363 -17.40 -1.34 -0.46
C ASP A 363 -18.36 -2.05 0.52
N SER A 364 -19.11 -3.07 0.06
CA SER A 364 -19.89 -3.93 0.96
C SER A 364 -19.25 -5.30 1.18
N LEU A 365 -19.31 -5.79 2.43
CA LEU A 365 -18.91 -7.14 2.84
C LEU A 365 -20.17 -7.92 3.27
N ASP A 366 -20.56 -8.92 2.49
CA ASP A 366 -21.63 -9.86 2.81
C ASP A 366 -21.09 -11.08 3.56
N LEU A 367 -21.60 -11.28 4.77
CA LEU A 367 -21.22 -12.40 5.61
C LEU A 367 -21.98 -13.69 5.26
N GLY A 368 -23.07 -13.60 4.49
CA GLY A 368 -23.93 -14.74 4.16
C GLY A 368 -24.33 -15.56 5.39
N ASN A 369 -24.08 -16.86 5.34
CA ASN A 369 -24.39 -17.81 6.42
C ASN A 369 -23.22 -18.04 7.39
N TYR A 370 -22.09 -17.36 7.17
CA TYR A 370 -20.83 -17.66 7.81
C TYR A 370 -20.60 -16.83 9.07
N ALA A 371 -19.77 -17.37 9.95
CA ALA A 371 -19.23 -16.65 11.10
C ALA A 371 -18.08 -15.72 10.68
N ILE A 372 -17.87 -14.65 11.43
CA ILE A 372 -16.68 -13.81 11.32
C ILE A 372 -16.14 -13.48 12.71
N THR A 373 -14.83 -13.62 12.89
CA THR A 373 -14.13 -13.19 14.11
C THR A 373 -13.05 -12.18 13.75
N VAL A 374 -13.12 -10.97 14.30
CA VAL A 374 -12.04 -9.97 14.21
C VAL A 374 -11.36 -9.86 15.56
N THR A 375 -10.07 -10.21 15.61
CA THR A 375 -9.34 -10.35 16.87
C THR A 375 -8.85 -9.02 17.44
N SER A 376 -8.42 -8.09 16.57
CA SER A 376 -8.12 -6.70 16.96
C SER A 376 -9.17 -5.76 16.37
N THR A 377 -8.79 -4.80 15.52
CA THR A 377 -9.67 -3.67 15.18
C THR A 377 -10.42 -3.91 13.88
N ALA A 378 -11.71 -3.57 13.85
CA ALA A 378 -12.50 -3.51 12.64
C ALA A 378 -12.85 -2.05 12.30
N ASN A 379 -12.32 -1.52 11.20
CA ASN A 379 -12.63 -0.18 10.69
C ASN A 379 -13.59 -0.30 9.50
N ILE A 380 -14.84 0.10 9.68
CA ILE A 380 -15.91 -0.11 8.71
C ILE A 380 -16.43 1.24 8.21
N SER A 381 -15.96 1.65 7.03
CA SER A 381 -16.49 2.84 6.32
C SER A 381 -17.37 2.49 5.12
N GLY A 382 -17.28 1.26 4.62
CA GLY A 382 -18.28 0.64 3.73
C GLY A 382 -19.37 -0.10 4.51
N ILE A 383 -20.10 -1.06 3.91
CA ILE A 383 -21.24 -1.76 4.54
C ILE A 383 -20.87 -3.20 4.92
N ILE A 384 -20.81 -3.56 6.20
CA ILE A 384 -20.85 -4.97 6.63
C ILE A 384 -22.31 -5.42 6.73
N LYS A 385 -22.68 -6.53 6.09
CA LYS A 385 -24.06 -6.99 6.05
C LYS A 385 -24.23 -8.48 6.28
N LYS A 386 -25.38 -8.83 6.87
CA LYS A 386 -25.89 -10.18 7.01
C LYS A 386 -27.40 -10.15 6.79
N GLU A 387 -27.82 -10.58 5.61
CA GLU A 387 -29.20 -10.39 5.12
C GLU A 387 -29.91 -11.71 4.75
N THR A 388 -29.19 -12.84 4.73
CA THR A 388 -29.72 -14.12 4.22
C THR A 388 -29.86 -15.23 5.26
N SER A 389 -29.08 -15.21 6.35
CA SER A 389 -29.18 -16.20 7.45
C SER A 389 -28.76 -15.62 8.80
N SER A 390 -29.31 -16.20 9.88
CA SER A 390 -28.91 -15.93 11.26
C SER A 390 -27.81 -16.86 11.79
N THR A 391 -27.43 -17.88 11.02
CA THR A 391 -26.35 -18.82 11.37
C THR A 391 -24.99 -18.13 11.31
N GLY A 392 -24.06 -18.50 12.18
CA GLY A 392 -22.70 -17.95 12.21
C GLY A 392 -22.57 -16.70 13.06
N LEU A 393 -21.77 -16.79 14.13
CA LEU A 393 -21.50 -15.71 15.07
C LEU A 393 -20.69 -14.59 14.42
N ILE A 394 -21.10 -13.34 14.64
CA ILE A 394 -20.29 -12.16 14.33
C ILE A 394 -19.60 -11.71 15.61
N LEU A 395 -18.28 -11.89 15.71
CA LEU A 395 -17.51 -11.61 16.93
C LEU A 395 -16.44 -10.55 16.66
N PHE A 396 -16.53 -9.43 17.38
CA PHE A 396 -15.49 -8.41 17.45
C PHE A 396 -14.78 -8.49 18.80
N LYS A 397 -13.59 -9.10 18.82
CA LYS A 397 -12.79 -9.20 20.04
C LYS A 397 -12.12 -7.87 20.39
N GLY A 398 -11.58 -7.18 19.39
CA GLY A 398 -11.13 -5.79 19.55
C GLY A 398 -12.23 -4.79 19.21
N GLN A 399 -11.86 -3.53 19.05
CA GLN A 399 -12.83 -2.44 18.88
C GLN A 399 -13.42 -2.45 17.47
N LEU A 400 -14.74 -2.34 17.37
CA LEU A 400 -15.42 -2.00 16.12
C LEU A 400 -15.53 -0.48 15.99
N VAL A 401 -15.00 0.07 14.89
CA VAL A 401 -15.08 1.49 14.53
C VAL A 401 -15.83 1.61 13.21
N GLY A 402 -17.03 2.18 13.23
CA GLY A 402 -17.90 2.30 12.06
C GLY A 402 -18.17 3.75 11.68
N ASN A 403 -18.24 4.05 10.38
CA ASN A 403 -18.73 5.33 9.85
C ASN A 403 -20.19 5.21 9.33
N ALA A 404 -20.75 6.32 8.83
CA ALA A 404 -22.08 6.40 8.26
C ALA A 404 -22.39 5.27 7.26
N GLY A 405 -23.51 4.57 7.44
CA GLY A 405 -23.97 3.46 6.59
C GLY A 405 -23.34 2.09 6.85
N SER A 406 -22.49 1.95 7.86
CA SER A 406 -21.58 0.80 7.98
C SER A 406 -22.12 -0.59 8.29
N ALA A 407 -23.36 -0.77 8.79
CA ALA A 407 -23.84 -2.07 9.29
C ALA A 407 -25.29 -2.40 8.90
N ARG A 408 -25.53 -3.58 8.32
CA ARG A 408 -26.88 -4.06 7.95
C ARG A 408 -27.12 -5.50 8.39
N PHE A 409 -27.75 -5.68 9.53
CA PHE A 409 -28.06 -7.01 10.08
C PHE A 409 -29.56 -7.26 10.06
N THR A 410 -30.09 -7.65 8.90
CA THR A 410 -31.53 -7.70 8.65
C THR A 410 -32.16 -9.07 8.89
N VAL A 411 -31.42 -10.03 9.45
CA VAL A 411 -31.94 -11.36 9.75
C VAL A 411 -32.23 -11.52 11.25
N PRO A 412 -33.49 -11.77 11.65
CA PRO A 412 -33.82 -12.08 13.04
C PRO A 412 -33.04 -13.29 13.56
N GLY A 413 -32.62 -13.24 14.82
CA GLY A 413 -31.79 -14.27 15.47
C GLY A 413 -30.28 -14.10 15.25
N THR A 414 -29.84 -13.10 14.48
CA THR A 414 -28.42 -12.80 14.32
C THR A 414 -27.81 -12.38 15.66
N LEU A 415 -26.71 -13.02 16.06
CA LEU A 415 -25.95 -12.65 17.25
C LEU A 415 -24.65 -11.93 16.86
N ILE A 416 -24.47 -10.74 17.44
CA ILE A 416 -23.26 -9.91 17.26
C ILE A 416 -22.65 -9.67 18.63
N GLU A 417 -21.43 -10.14 18.82
CA GLU A 417 -20.72 -10.05 20.09
C GLU A 417 -19.59 -9.03 20.05
N PHE A 418 -19.56 -8.16 21.06
CA PHE A 418 -18.53 -7.13 21.27
C PHE A 418 -17.78 -7.39 22.59
N GLN A 419 -16.45 -7.45 22.50
CA GLN A 419 -15.58 -7.68 23.66
C GLN A 419 -14.70 -6.47 24.02
N ASN A 420 -14.58 -5.47 23.14
CA ASN A 420 -13.75 -4.29 23.40
C ASN A 420 -14.38 -2.97 22.88
N GLY A 421 -15.70 -2.91 22.90
CA GLY A 421 -16.47 -1.71 22.56
C GLY A 421 -16.82 -1.59 21.07
N ALA A 422 -17.74 -0.67 20.82
CA ALA A 422 -18.14 -0.25 19.49
C ALA A 422 -18.30 1.28 19.46
N THR A 423 -17.61 1.92 18.53
CA THR A 423 -17.73 3.34 18.23
C THR A 423 -18.27 3.47 16.83
N TRP A 424 -19.52 3.93 16.71
CA TRP A 424 -20.22 4.08 15.46
C TRP A 424 -20.54 5.54 15.20
N ASP A 425 -20.31 6.01 13.99
CA ASP A 425 -20.89 7.25 13.49
C ASP A 425 -22.02 6.89 12.54
N ILE A 426 -23.25 7.25 12.89
CA ILE A 426 -24.49 6.72 12.29
C ILE A 426 -25.27 7.82 11.55
N ARG A 427 -24.58 8.89 11.16
CA ARG A 427 -25.11 9.91 10.26
C ARG A 427 -25.64 9.24 8.97
N ASN A 428 -26.95 9.21 8.74
CA ASN A 428 -27.63 8.71 7.52
C ASN A 428 -27.96 7.20 7.42
N PHE A 429 -28.42 6.54 8.49
CA PHE A 429 -28.91 5.16 8.40
C PHE A 429 -30.42 5.02 8.15
N SER A 430 -30.79 3.96 7.44
CA SER A 430 -32.20 3.54 7.25
C SER A 430 -32.60 2.28 8.04
N LEU A 431 -31.69 1.43 8.54
CA LEU A 431 -31.95 0.42 9.60
C LEU A 431 -30.65 -0.35 9.93
N ILE A 432 -30.26 -0.44 11.21
CA ILE A 432 -29.07 -1.20 11.66
C ILE A 432 -29.37 -2.67 11.96
N ALA A 433 -30.61 -2.96 12.34
CA ALA A 433 -31.07 -4.32 12.56
C ALA A 433 -32.59 -4.36 12.53
N VAL A 434 -33.14 -5.43 11.97
CA VAL A 434 -34.57 -5.74 12.16
C VAL A 434 -34.79 -6.36 13.54
N GLY A 435 -36.04 -6.34 14.01
CA GLY A 435 -36.44 -6.99 15.25
C GLY A 435 -35.92 -8.43 15.33
N GLY A 436 -35.29 -8.77 16.47
CA GLY A 436 -34.79 -10.11 16.76
C GLY A 436 -33.28 -10.33 16.60
N THR A 437 -32.51 -9.33 16.13
CA THR A 437 -31.03 -9.37 16.23
C THR A 437 -30.60 -9.07 17.67
N THR A 438 -29.52 -9.66 18.18
CA THR A 438 -28.97 -9.36 19.51
C THR A 438 -27.55 -8.81 19.42
N PHE A 439 -27.34 -7.64 20.02
CA PHE A 439 -26.04 -7.05 20.30
C PHE A 439 -25.62 -7.46 21.71
N LYS A 440 -24.66 -8.36 21.81
CA LYS A 440 -24.16 -8.91 23.07
C LYS A 440 -22.82 -8.30 23.43
N PHE A 441 -22.68 -7.85 24.66
CA PHE A 441 -21.43 -7.32 25.20
C PHE A 441 -20.93 -8.25 26.29
N THR A 442 -19.71 -8.79 26.19
CA THR A 442 -19.27 -9.91 27.07
C THR A 442 -18.04 -9.64 27.92
N THR A 443 -17.22 -8.63 27.61
CA THR A 443 -15.99 -8.36 28.37
C THR A 443 -15.71 -6.88 28.55
N ARG A 444 -15.15 -6.54 29.72
CA ARG A 444 -14.78 -5.17 30.15
C ARG A 444 -15.96 -4.20 30.13
N SER A 445 -15.83 -3.07 30.83
CA SER A 445 -16.77 -1.97 30.62
C SER A 445 -16.51 -1.33 29.26
N GLN A 446 -17.56 -1.08 28.50
CA GLN A 446 -17.49 -0.60 27.12
C GLN A 446 -18.30 0.69 26.97
N THR A 447 -17.88 1.54 26.05
CA THR A 447 -18.67 2.70 25.62
C THR A 447 -19.38 2.34 24.33
N LEU A 448 -20.67 2.66 24.26
CA LEU A 448 -21.45 2.67 23.03
C LEU A 448 -21.56 4.13 22.58
N GLU A 449 -20.81 4.47 21.55
CA GLU A 449 -20.85 5.78 20.89
C GLU A 449 -21.51 5.64 19.51
N VAL A 450 -22.45 6.52 19.21
CA VAL A 450 -23.38 6.54 18.08
C VAL A 450 -23.54 8.00 17.67
N GLY A 451 -22.75 8.41 16.70
CA GLY A 451 -22.71 9.78 16.18
C GLY A 451 -23.90 10.13 15.29
N GLY A 452 -24.43 11.34 15.46
CA GLY A 452 -24.94 12.20 14.39
C GLY A 452 -26.38 12.03 13.88
N GLY A 453 -27.33 12.38 14.75
CA GLY A 453 -28.67 12.77 14.35
C GLY A 453 -29.65 12.51 15.48
N THR A 454 -30.61 13.42 15.69
CA THR A 454 -31.69 13.17 16.64
C THR A 454 -32.60 12.06 16.10
N GLY A 455 -32.84 11.00 16.89
CA GLY A 455 -33.90 10.02 16.62
C GLY A 455 -33.47 8.72 15.96
N LEU A 456 -32.21 8.32 16.03
CA LEU A 456 -31.80 6.99 15.58
C LEU A 456 -32.40 5.91 16.50
N ARG A 457 -33.00 4.87 15.90
CA ARG A 457 -33.45 3.68 16.63
C ARG A 457 -32.86 2.41 16.05
N ILE A 458 -32.35 1.55 16.91
CA ILE A 458 -31.94 0.19 16.51
C ILE A 458 -33.04 -0.83 16.84
N GLY A 459 -33.31 -1.74 15.91
CA GLY A 459 -34.27 -2.83 16.10
C GLY A 459 -33.73 -4.02 16.88
N ALA A 460 -32.45 -4.00 17.26
CA ALA A 460 -31.79 -5.09 17.97
C ALA A 460 -32.04 -5.05 19.48
N ASP A 461 -32.00 -6.22 20.09
CA ASP A 461 -31.84 -6.39 21.53
C ASP A 461 -30.40 -6.01 21.93
N ILE A 462 -30.24 -5.44 23.12
CA ILE A 462 -28.96 -5.23 23.78
C ILE A 462 -28.89 -6.19 24.98
N LEU A 463 -27.91 -7.09 24.95
CA LEU A 463 -27.62 -8.03 26.04
C LEU A 463 -26.25 -7.73 26.67
N ILE A 464 -26.25 -7.39 27.95
CA ILE A 464 -25.03 -7.13 28.73
C ILE A 464 -24.67 -8.39 29.52
N SER A 465 -23.63 -9.09 29.07
CA SER A 465 -23.24 -10.39 29.60
C SER A 465 -22.12 -10.27 30.63
N GLY A 466 -22.39 -10.73 31.86
CA GLY A 466 -21.48 -10.62 33.00
C GLY A 466 -21.49 -9.26 33.71
N PRO A 467 -20.70 -9.11 34.80
CA PRO A 467 -20.70 -7.93 35.67
C PRO A 467 -19.94 -6.74 35.05
N ILE A 468 -20.36 -6.30 33.87
CA ILE A 468 -19.73 -5.20 33.11
C ILE A 468 -20.66 -3.99 33.01
N THR A 469 -20.09 -2.81 32.72
CA THR A 469 -20.85 -1.59 32.44
C THR A 469 -20.80 -1.22 30.97
N ILE A 470 -21.97 -0.99 30.37
CA ILE A 470 -22.10 -0.38 29.04
C ILE A 470 -22.53 1.08 29.23
N THR A 471 -21.72 2.01 28.73
CA THR A 471 -21.99 3.45 28.83
C THR A 471 -22.57 3.97 27.53
N ASN A 472 -23.80 4.50 27.55
CA ASN A 472 -24.40 5.24 26.44
C ASN A 472 -23.96 6.71 26.50
N GLN A 473 -23.24 7.19 25.49
CA GLN A 473 -22.77 8.58 25.38
C GLN A 473 -23.44 9.35 24.22
N ASN A 474 -24.59 8.88 23.76
CA ASN A 474 -25.13 9.26 22.45
C ASN A 474 -26.11 10.43 22.50
N GLN A 475 -26.07 11.26 21.47
CA GLN A 475 -27.04 12.34 21.27
C GLN A 475 -28.13 11.88 20.32
N GLY A 476 -29.19 11.25 20.85
CA GLY A 476 -30.35 10.84 20.03
C GLY A 476 -30.45 9.35 19.74
N PHE A 477 -29.86 8.48 20.57
CA PHE A 477 -29.93 7.03 20.42
C PHE A 477 -31.17 6.43 21.08
N GLY A 478 -31.77 5.43 20.45
CA GLY A 478 -32.85 4.65 21.02
C GLY A 478 -32.88 3.22 20.51
N ILE A 479 -33.69 2.39 21.16
CA ILE A 479 -33.84 0.98 20.80
C ILE A 479 -35.32 0.59 20.75
N LEU A 480 -35.65 -0.33 19.84
CA LEU A 480 -36.95 -1.01 19.76
C LEU A 480 -36.89 -2.41 20.38
N GLY A 481 -35.70 -3.01 20.44
CA GLY A 481 -35.45 -4.31 21.08
C GLY A 481 -35.39 -4.23 22.60
N VAL A 482 -35.16 -5.38 23.22
CA VAL A 482 -35.00 -5.53 24.67
C VAL A 482 -33.62 -5.04 25.09
N LEU A 483 -33.54 -4.21 26.13
CA LEU A 483 -32.29 -3.93 26.86
C LEU A 483 -32.28 -4.76 28.14
N ASN A 484 -31.31 -5.65 28.30
CA ASN A 484 -31.19 -6.47 29.50
C ASN A 484 -29.75 -6.90 29.81
N GLY A 485 -29.51 -7.33 31.05
CA GLY A 485 -28.34 -8.11 31.42
C GLY A 485 -28.65 -9.60 31.53
N ASP A 486 -27.61 -10.44 31.58
CA ASP A 486 -27.71 -11.83 32.07
C ASP A 486 -27.15 -11.99 33.49
N ASN A 487 -26.61 -10.91 34.06
CA ASN A 487 -26.03 -10.86 35.39
C ASN A 487 -26.67 -9.70 36.18
N ILE A 488 -26.90 -9.90 37.49
CA ILE A 488 -27.50 -8.87 38.35
C ILE A 488 -26.61 -7.61 38.50
N LEU A 489 -25.32 -7.75 38.21
CA LEU A 489 -24.34 -6.65 38.21
C LEU A 489 -24.07 -6.09 36.81
N SER A 490 -24.69 -6.64 35.75
CA SER A 490 -24.68 -6.01 34.43
C SER A 490 -25.25 -4.61 34.55
N LYS A 491 -24.55 -3.59 34.06
CA LYS A 491 -24.96 -2.19 34.22
C LYS A 491 -25.09 -1.50 32.88
N PHE A 492 -26.24 -0.87 32.63
CA PHE A 492 -26.41 0.10 31.56
C PHE A 492 -26.36 1.50 32.16
N LEU A 493 -25.27 2.22 31.91
CA LEU A 493 -25.05 3.59 32.35
C LEU A 493 -25.45 4.55 31.22
N ASN A 494 -26.54 5.28 31.40
CA ASN A 494 -26.92 6.35 30.51
C ASN A 494 -26.30 7.67 30.97
N THR A 495 -25.52 8.33 30.10
CA THR A 495 -24.99 9.67 30.40
C THR A 495 -25.56 10.76 29.50
N LYS A 496 -26.30 10.39 28.45
CA LYS A 496 -26.88 11.30 27.44
C LYS A 496 -28.34 10.92 27.12
N PHE A 497 -28.80 11.15 25.89
CA PHE A 497 -30.16 10.82 25.48
C PHE A 497 -30.27 9.32 25.18
N PHE A 498 -31.29 8.68 25.72
CA PHE A 498 -31.67 7.31 25.41
C PHE A 498 -33.18 7.17 25.29
N ASP A 499 -33.66 6.62 24.19
CA ASP A 499 -35.08 6.42 23.95
C ASP A 499 -35.47 4.94 23.81
N TYR A 500 -36.30 4.47 24.73
CA TYR A 500 -36.68 3.08 24.88
C TYR A 500 -38.11 2.84 24.42
N GLN A 501 -38.27 1.98 23.40
CA GLN A 501 -39.56 1.67 22.76
C GLN A 501 -39.90 0.17 22.79
N ASN A 502 -39.57 -0.51 23.87
CA ASN A 502 -39.96 -1.90 24.07
C ASN A 502 -40.95 -2.05 25.22
N LEU A 503 -41.83 -3.05 25.14
CA LEU A 503 -42.87 -3.34 26.13
C LEU A 503 -42.28 -3.82 27.46
N GLN A 504 -41.23 -4.65 27.39
CA GLN A 504 -40.51 -5.15 28.55
C GLN A 504 -39.78 -3.99 29.25
N ALA A 505 -39.73 -3.98 30.59
CA ALA A 505 -38.92 -2.99 31.29
C ALA A 505 -37.41 -3.17 30.98
N PRO A 506 -36.63 -2.09 30.80
CA PRO A 506 -35.20 -2.20 30.56
C PRO A 506 -34.46 -2.72 31.79
N MET A 507 -33.44 -3.54 31.60
CA MET A 507 -32.59 -4.09 32.66
C MET A 507 -33.39 -4.84 33.74
N LEU A 508 -34.34 -5.70 33.34
CA LEU A 508 -35.02 -6.63 34.26
C LEU A 508 -34.02 -7.45 35.09
N THR A 509 -32.91 -7.82 34.47
CA THR A 509 -31.72 -8.36 35.12
C THR A 509 -30.59 -7.35 34.92
N GLY A 510 -30.00 -6.90 36.03
CA GLY A 510 -28.95 -5.91 36.04
C GLY A 510 -29.41 -4.55 36.60
N ILE A 511 -28.66 -3.51 36.26
CA ILE A 511 -28.81 -2.16 36.82
C ILE A 511 -28.99 -1.18 35.66
N LEU A 512 -30.12 -0.48 35.65
CA LEU A 512 -30.29 0.73 34.86
C LEU A 512 -29.81 1.93 35.68
N ASP A 513 -28.69 2.54 35.29
CA ASP A 513 -28.20 3.77 35.91
C ASP A 513 -28.40 4.93 34.94
N SER A 514 -29.45 5.71 35.20
CA SER A 514 -29.76 6.93 34.46
C SER A 514 -29.62 8.18 35.33
N GLY A 515 -28.95 8.06 36.49
CA GLY A 515 -28.76 9.13 37.48
C GLY A 515 -27.46 9.90 37.29
N SER A 516 -26.98 10.04 36.05
CA SER A 516 -25.73 10.73 35.72
C SER A 516 -25.68 12.15 36.30
N THR A 517 -24.51 12.58 36.78
CA THR A 517 -24.26 13.96 37.23
C THR A 517 -24.35 14.97 36.09
N ASP A 518 -24.33 14.52 34.83
CA ASP A 518 -24.63 15.35 33.66
C ASP A 518 -26.15 15.53 33.52
N THR A 519 -26.66 16.47 34.33
CA THR A 519 -28.09 16.71 34.49
C THR A 519 -28.75 17.39 33.30
N THR A 520 -27.99 18.00 32.38
CA THR A 520 -28.57 18.75 31.26
C THR A 520 -28.78 17.88 30.02
N SER A 521 -28.05 16.78 29.89
CA SER A 521 -28.09 15.95 28.67
C SER A 521 -28.43 14.48 28.91
N CYS A 522 -28.39 13.99 30.16
CA CYS A 522 -28.85 12.65 30.51
C CYS A 522 -30.39 12.58 30.55
N LEU A 523 -31.02 12.24 29.43
CA LEU A 523 -32.46 12.04 29.31
C LEU A 523 -32.76 10.58 28.99
N PHE A 524 -33.56 9.93 29.83
CA PHE A 524 -34.14 8.63 29.53
C PHE A 524 -35.60 8.80 29.14
N GLN A 525 -35.97 8.32 27.96
CA GLN A 525 -37.32 8.46 27.42
C GLN A 525 -37.97 7.08 27.26
N TYR A 526 -39.20 6.94 27.76
CA TYR A 526 -40.10 5.82 27.50
C TYR A 526 -41.12 6.28 26.47
N SER A 527 -41.02 5.78 25.22
CA SER A 527 -41.83 6.28 24.10
C SER A 527 -42.49 5.20 23.25
N LEU A 528 -42.68 3.98 23.78
CA LEU A 528 -43.48 2.99 23.05
C LEU A 528 -44.90 3.54 22.80
N ASN A 529 -45.45 3.44 21.58
CA ASN A 529 -46.86 3.75 21.34
C ASN A 529 -47.73 2.57 21.80
N GLY A 530 -48.00 2.50 23.10
CA GLY A 530 -48.61 1.37 23.78
C GLY A 530 -48.23 1.32 25.25
N ASN A 531 -48.79 0.33 25.96
CA ASN A 531 -48.45 0.12 27.37
C ASN A 531 -46.96 -0.21 27.50
N GLN A 532 -46.32 0.30 28.54
CA GLN A 532 -44.88 0.15 28.73
C GLN A 532 -44.54 0.16 30.21
N ASN A 533 -43.65 -0.74 30.65
CA ASN A 533 -43.20 -0.78 32.03
C ASN A 533 -41.99 0.13 32.25
N ILE A 534 -41.96 0.83 33.38
CA ILE A 534 -40.87 1.71 33.83
C ILE A 534 -40.09 1.00 34.93
N THR A 535 -38.78 0.86 34.74
CA THR A 535 -37.86 0.30 35.72
C THR A 535 -37.70 1.24 36.91
N ALA A 536 -37.77 0.70 38.12
CA ALA A 536 -37.51 1.44 39.35
C ALA A 536 -36.07 1.96 39.38
N GLY A 537 -35.83 3.14 39.97
CA GLY A 537 -34.49 3.70 40.06
C GLY A 537 -34.42 5.22 40.03
N ILE A 538 -33.21 5.74 39.79
CA ILE A 538 -32.90 7.17 39.75
C ILE A 538 -32.68 7.59 38.28
N TYR A 539 -33.35 8.67 37.88
CA TYR A 539 -33.24 9.26 36.56
C TYR A 539 -32.83 10.73 36.70
N SER A 540 -31.84 11.19 35.93
CA SER A 540 -31.49 12.61 35.89
C SER A 540 -32.59 13.44 35.23
N ASN A 541 -33.05 12.98 34.06
CA ASN A 541 -34.28 13.44 33.42
C ASN A 541 -35.07 12.24 32.90
N LEU A 542 -36.39 12.32 33.01
CA LEU A 542 -37.31 11.25 32.61
C LEU A 542 -38.43 11.82 31.74
N THR A 543 -38.62 11.28 30.54
CA THR A 543 -39.75 11.64 29.67
C THR A 543 -40.61 10.41 29.38
N LEU A 544 -41.91 10.54 29.62
CA LEU A 544 -42.94 9.57 29.25
C LEU A 544 -43.73 10.14 28.08
N SER A 545 -43.81 9.40 26.97
CA SER A 545 -44.36 9.94 25.72
C SER A 545 -45.03 8.88 24.86
N ASN A 546 -45.65 9.33 23.77
CA ASN A 546 -46.48 8.53 22.86
C ASN A 546 -47.69 7.90 23.58
N GLY A 547 -48.49 7.06 22.91
CA GLY A 547 -49.70 6.51 23.52
C GLY A 547 -49.45 5.44 24.58
N GLY A 548 -50.52 5.13 25.34
CA GLY A 548 -50.59 4.00 26.26
C GLY A 548 -50.22 4.32 27.71
N SER A 549 -50.46 3.35 28.59
CA SER A 549 -50.18 3.44 30.02
C SER A 549 -48.72 3.09 30.32
N LYS A 550 -48.02 3.98 31.03
CA LYS A 550 -46.63 3.82 31.47
C LYS A 550 -46.62 3.39 32.93
N LYS A 551 -46.35 2.12 33.19
CA LYS A 551 -46.56 1.47 34.48
C LYS A 551 -45.29 1.41 35.32
N LEU A 552 -45.30 1.93 36.54
CA LEU A 552 -44.17 1.80 37.47
C LEU A 552 -44.04 0.36 37.99
N LEU A 553 -42.82 -0.18 37.97
CA LEU A 553 -42.50 -1.47 38.60
C LEU A 553 -41.89 -1.33 40.01
N GLY A 554 -41.65 -0.11 40.46
CA GLY A 554 -41.13 0.25 41.78
C GLY A 554 -41.02 1.77 41.89
N ASP A 555 -40.46 2.25 43.01
CA ASP A 555 -40.28 3.68 43.24
C ASP A 555 -39.29 4.29 42.23
N VAL A 556 -39.60 5.50 41.77
CA VAL A 556 -38.79 6.27 40.81
C VAL A 556 -38.44 7.63 41.40
N SER A 557 -37.17 8.01 41.32
CA SER A 557 -36.71 9.35 41.67
C SER A 557 -36.20 10.08 40.44
N VAL A 558 -36.72 11.27 40.17
CA VAL A 558 -36.25 12.13 39.08
C VAL A 558 -35.47 13.31 39.66
N LEU A 559 -34.21 13.48 39.27
CA LEU A 559 -33.34 14.47 39.90
C LEU A 559 -33.59 15.90 39.39
N ASN A 560 -33.96 16.07 38.12
CA ASN A 560 -34.11 17.41 37.51
C ASN A 560 -35.44 17.62 36.81
N THR A 561 -35.70 16.94 35.69
CA THR A 561 -36.90 17.19 34.88
C THR A 561 -37.65 15.90 34.59
N TYR A 562 -38.94 15.90 34.92
CA TYR A 562 -39.90 14.89 34.49
C TYR A 562 -40.90 15.51 33.51
N ASN A 563 -41.14 14.81 32.39
CA ASN A 563 -42.13 15.21 31.39
C ASN A 563 -43.11 14.07 31.13
N LEU A 564 -44.41 14.36 31.18
CA LEU A 564 -45.47 13.46 30.73
C LEU A 564 -46.17 14.07 29.51
N ASN A 565 -45.85 13.56 28.33
CA ASN A 565 -46.36 14.07 27.06
C ASN A 565 -47.59 13.27 26.62
N SER A 566 -48.75 13.94 26.52
CA SER A 566 -49.99 13.36 25.97
C SER A 566 -49.75 12.76 24.57
N PRO A 567 -50.32 11.59 24.24
CA PRO A 567 -51.37 10.86 24.97
C PRO A 567 -50.89 9.80 25.98
N ALA A 568 -49.63 9.88 26.46
CA ALA A 568 -49.17 8.96 27.50
C ALA A 568 -49.92 9.18 28.82
N THR A 569 -50.20 8.10 29.55
CA THR A 569 -50.67 8.18 30.93
C THR A 569 -49.69 7.46 31.85
N LEU A 570 -49.54 7.94 33.08
CA LEU A 570 -48.76 7.26 34.12
C LEU A 570 -49.68 6.33 34.93
N ASP A 571 -49.34 5.05 35.02
CA ASP A 571 -49.90 4.10 35.98
C ASP A 571 -48.87 3.91 37.11
N THR A 572 -49.18 4.45 38.28
CA THR A 572 -48.25 4.38 39.42
C THR A 572 -48.15 2.98 40.00
N ASN A 573 -49.13 2.10 39.77
CA ASN A 573 -49.16 0.74 40.30
C ASN A 573 -48.86 0.66 41.82
N GLY A 574 -49.27 1.69 42.57
CA GLY A 574 -49.03 1.80 44.02
C GLY A 574 -47.65 2.32 44.43
N TYR A 575 -46.76 2.64 43.50
CA TYR A 575 -45.43 3.21 43.75
C TYR A 575 -45.41 4.74 43.66
N SER A 576 -44.35 5.33 44.22
CA SER A 576 -44.13 6.76 44.22
C SER A 576 -43.21 7.22 43.08
N ILE A 577 -43.45 8.44 42.59
CA ILE A 577 -42.50 9.20 41.80
C ILE A 577 -42.09 10.43 42.59
N THR A 578 -40.81 10.57 42.92
CA THR A 578 -40.30 11.70 43.72
C THR A 578 -39.64 12.74 42.83
N ASN A 579 -39.95 14.01 43.11
CA ASN A 579 -39.54 15.18 42.33
C ASN A 579 -39.97 15.10 40.84
N PRO A 580 -41.27 14.81 40.56
CA PRO A 580 -41.84 14.81 39.22
C PRO A 580 -42.01 16.23 38.67
#